data_AF-B9M3Q1-F1
#
_entry.id   AF-B9M3Q1-F1
#
_cell.length_a   1.000
_cell.length_b   1.000
_cell.length_c   1.000
_cell.angle_alpha   90.00
_cell.angle_beta   90.00
_cell.angle_gamma   90.00
#
_symmetry.space_group_name_H-M   'P 1'
#
loop_
_entity.id
_entity.type
_entity.pdbx_description
1 polymer ?
#
loop_
_entity_poly.entity_id
_entity_poly.type
_entity_poly.pdbx_seq_one_letter_code
_entity_poly.pdbx_strand_id
1 'polypeptide(L)'
;MDKYKDMIDDKLIRNLVLLALVPLALCALAYFIRFGWIMKYPISPNQSDWGTFGDFIGGVLNPIYAFLAFIGVIYTVLLQKRQLTDMKTQQKLEELQQLIFGIAETIDKVLFEQKHKYKSNDFNVFTLLRSISDDSIRIELNPSHPISCIYDDIRTSVIELISFDLTYVSEQLSHLIWCLENYEKNQGSKEIKDFYIGKYRNVVFMMKQVRHLHLEEVEVFFKVDEVKKTVIDAIKASR
;
A
#
# COMPACT_ATOMS: atom_id res chain seq x y z
N MET A 1 9.06 -13.52 6.36
CA MET A 1 9.82 -13.81 5.12
C MET A 1 11.32 -13.59 5.34
N ASP A 2 11.69 -12.63 6.19
CA ASP A 2 13.09 -12.23 6.46
C ASP A 2 13.95 -13.34 7.07
N LYS A 3 13.43 -14.11 8.03
CA LYS A 3 14.12 -15.26 8.63
C LYS A 3 14.59 -16.32 7.62
N TYR A 4 13.89 -16.45 6.48
CA TYR A 4 14.25 -17.43 5.45
C TYR A 4 15.31 -16.89 4.48
N LYS A 5 15.37 -15.56 4.32
CA LYS A 5 16.36 -14.87 3.49
C LYS A 5 17.74 -14.87 4.16
N ASP A 6 17.77 -14.51 5.45
CA ASP A 6 19.00 -14.54 6.26
C ASP A 6 19.60 -15.96 6.32
N MET A 7 18.74 -16.98 6.45
CA MET A 7 19.17 -18.37 6.51
C MET A 7 19.68 -18.92 5.17
N ILE A 8 19.30 -18.30 4.04
CA ILE A 8 19.81 -18.64 2.70
C ILE A 8 21.18 -17.97 2.50
N ASP A 9 21.31 -16.71 2.90
CA ASP A 9 22.54 -15.92 2.74
C ASP A 9 23.69 -16.50 3.58
N ASP A 10 23.44 -16.92 4.83
CA ASP A 10 24.43 -17.59 5.68
C ASP A 10 24.93 -18.92 5.09
N LYS A 11 24.01 -19.71 4.51
CA LYS A 11 24.35 -20.98 3.87
C LYS A 11 25.13 -20.75 2.58
N LEU A 12 24.79 -19.71 1.81
CA LEU A 12 25.49 -19.31 0.59
C LEU A 12 26.93 -18.90 0.89
N ILE A 13 27.11 -18.00 1.87
CA ILE A 13 28.44 -17.52 2.28
C ILE A 13 29.30 -18.69 2.78
N ARG A 14 28.75 -19.54 3.66
CA ARG A 14 29.46 -20.74 4.14
C ARG A 14 29.88 -21.66 2.98
N ASN A 15 29.00 -21.90 2.02
CA ASN A 15 29.30 -22.77 0.89
C ASN A 15 30.36 -22.17 -0.04
N LEU A 16 30.36 -20.84 -0.24
CA LEU A 16 31.40 -20.14 -1.00
C LEU A 16 32.76 -20.21 -0.31
N VAL A 17 32.82 -20.05 1.01
CA VAL A 17 34.05 -20.19 1.80
C VAL A 17 34.60 -21.62 1.71
N LEU A 18 33.73 -22.63 1.80
CA LEU A 18 34.13 -24.03 1.65
C LEU A 18 34.62 -24.32 0.23
N LEU A 19 33.97 -23.77 -0.80
CA LEU A 19 34.39 -23.91 -2.19
C LEU A 19 35.78 -23.29 -2.45
N ALA A 20 36.15 -22.24 -1.72
CA ALA A 20 37.48 -21.62 -1.81
C ALA A 20 38.56 -22.43 -1.05
N LEU A 21 38.28 -22.87 0.17
CA LEU A 21 39.28 -23.47 1.05
C LEU A 21 39.53 -24.97 0.78
N VAL A 22 38.50 -25.72 0.37
CA VAL A 22 38.59 -27.18 0.20
C VAL A 22 39.53 -27.57 -0.96
N PRO A 23 39.44 -26.98 -2.17
CA PRO A 23 40.38 -27.29 -3.25
C PRO A 23 41.82 -26.93 -2.88
N LEU A 24 42.01 -25.82 -2.16
CA LEU A 24 43.32 -25.40 -1.69
C LEU A 24 43.94 -26.43 -0.74
N ALA A 25 43.17 -26.88 0.24
CA ALA A 25 43.58 -27.91 1.19
C ALA A 25 43.82 -29.27 0.50
N LEU A 26 42.98 -29.66 -0.46
CA LEU A 26 43.13 -30.90 -1.22
C LEU A 26 44.38 -30.89 -2.12
N CYS A 27 44.64 -29.79 -2.82
CA CYS A 27 45.85 -29.63 -3.64
C CYS A 27 47.11 -29.69 -2.77
N ALA A 28 47.12 -29.00 -1.62
CA ALA A 28 48.22 -29.06 -0.67
C ALA A 28 48.43 -30.48 -0.15
N LEU A 29 47.35 -31.16 0.27
CA LEU A 29 47.40 -32.52 0.80
C LEU A 29 47.90 -33.53 -0.25
N ALA A 30 47.38 -33.47 -1.48
CA ALA A 30 47.81 -34.35 -2.57
C ALA A 30 49.29 -34.15 -2.91
N TYR A 31 49.78 -32.92 -2.88
CA TYR A 31 51.20 -32.59 -3.07
C TYR A 31 52.07 -33.20 -1.97
N PHE A 32 51.72 -33.00 -0.69
CA PHE A 32 52.46 -33.55 0.45
C PHE A 32 52.50 -35.09 0.44
N ILE A 33 51.39 -35.75 0.10
CA ILE A 33 51.33 -37.22 0.00
C ILE A 33 52.25 -37.71 -1.12
N ARG A 34 52.17 -37.10 -2.31
CA ARG A 34 52.91 -37.59 -3.48
C ARG A 34 54.41 -37.34 -3.40
N PHE A 35 54.83 -36.13 -3.05
CA PHE A 35 56.23 -35.75 -3.07
C PHE A 35 56.95 -36.00 -1.73
N GLY A 36 56.25 -35.82 -0.60
CA GLY A 36 56.81 -36.06 0.74
C GLY A 36 56.74 -37.52 1.17
N TRP A 37 55.55 -38.14 1.13
CA TRP A 37 55.36 -39.50 1.66
C TRP A 37 55.80 -40.59 0.67
N ILE A 38 55.30 -40.53 -0.58
CA ILE A 38 55.54 -41.58 -1.57
C ILE A 38 56.96 -41.49 -2.15
N MET A 39 57.36 -40.31 -2.63
CA MET A 39 58.65 -40.14 -3.31
C MET A 39 59.81 -39.76 -2.37
N LYS A 40 59.55 -39.43 -1.10
CA LYS A 40 60.56 -39.05 -0.09
C LYS A 40 61.53 -37.96 -0.56
N TYR A 41 61.07 -37.03 -1.39
CA TYR A 41 61.91 -35.89 -1.77
C TYR A 41 62.17 -35.00 -0.56
N PRO A 42 63.41 -34.55 -0.33
CA PRO A 42 63.69 -33.55 0.70
C PRO A 42 63.02 -32.22 0.33
N ILE A 43 62.61 -31.46 1.35
CA ILE A 43 62.12 -30.09 1.19
C ILE A 43 63.22 -29.28 0.51
N SER A 44 62.91 -28.58 -0.59
CA SER A 44 63.93 -27.79 -1.29
C SER A 44 64.47 -26.69 -0.37
N PRO A 45 65.79 -26.59 -0.18
CA PRO A 45 66.41 -25.49 0.56
C PRO A 45 66.48 -24.19 -0.27
N ASN A 46 66.20 -24.27 -1.57
CA ASN A 46 66.29 -23.12 -2.46
C ASN A 46 64.96 -22.35 -2.49
N GLN A 47 65.02 -21.08 -2.08
CA GLN A 47 63.86 -20.18 -2.08
C GLN A 47 63.20 -20.03 -3.46
N SER A 48 63.98 -20.14 -4.55
CA SER A 48 63.47 -20.01 -5.93
C SER A 48 62.41 -21.06 -6.27
N ASP A 49 62.57 -22.30 -5.78
CA ASP A 49 61.65 -23.40 -6.08
C ASP A 49 60.27 -23.17 -5.44
N TRP A 50 60.26 -22.56 -4.25
CA TRP A 50 59.05 -22.13 -3.56
C TRP A 50 58.35 -20.97 -4.25
N GLY A 51 59.12 -20.06 -4.86
CA GLY A 51 58.60 -19.00 -5.72
C GLY A 51 57.84 -19.56 -6.93
N THR A 52 58.48 -20.45 -7.70
CA THR A 52 57.86 -21.08 -8.87
C THR A 52 56.64 -21.93 -8.52
N PHE A 53 56.65 -22.62 -7.37
CA PHE A 53 55.48 -23.34 -6.86
C PHE A 53 54.33 -22.38 -6.52
N GLY A 54 54.63 -21.28 -5.84
CA GLY A 54 53.66 -20.22 -5.54
C GLY A 54 53.03 -19.64 -6.80
N ASP A 55 53.82 -19.41 -7.85
CA ASP A 55 53.35 -18.90 -9.13
C ASP A 55 52.40 -19.87 -9.84
N PHE A 56 52.66 -21.19 -9.77
CA PHE A 56 51.76 -22.20 -10.34
C PHE A 56 50.42 -22.23 -9.60
N ILE A 57 50.44 -22.28 -8.26
CA ILE A 57 49.23 -22.29 -7.44
C ILE A 57 48.43 -20.99 -7.63
N GLY A 58 49.12 -19.85 -7.62
CA GLY A 58 48.54 -18.54 -7.92
C GLY A 58 47.93 -18.47 -9.31
N GLY A 59 48.62 -18.99 -10.33
CA GLY A 59 48.14 -19.02 -11.72
C GLY A 59 46.88 -19.85 -11.92
N VAL A 60 46.69 -20.94 -11.16
CA VAL A 60 45.47 -21.77 -11.23
C VAL A 60 44.34 -21.18 -10.41
N LEU A 61 44.63 -20.67 -9.22
CA LEU A 61 43.60 -20.15 -8.30
C LEU A 61 43.07 -18.78 -8.72
N ASN A 62 43.90 -17.93 -9.32
CA ASN A 62 43.52 -16.56 -9.63
C ASN A 62 42.35 -16.48 -10.65
N PRO A 63 42.30 -17.27 -11.73
CA PRO A 63 41.11 -17.35 -12.59
C PRO A 63 39.86 -17.87 -11.89
N ILE A 64 40.00 -18.83 -10.95
CA ILE A 64 38.88 -19.37 -10.17
C ILE A 64 38.31 -18.27 -9.26
N TYR A 65 39.18 -17.55 -8.54
CA TYR A 65 38.76 -16.44 -7.69
C TYR A 65 38.18 -15.28 -8.50
N ALA A 66 38.75 -14.94 -9.66
CA ALA A 66 38.20 -13.93 -10.55
C ALA A 66 36.81 -14.31 -11.05
N PHE A 67 36.59 -15.59 -11.40
CA PHE A 67 35.28 -16.09 -11.81
C PHE A 67 34.26 -16.07 -10.66
N LEU A 68 34.67 -16.48 -9.45
CA LEU A 68 33.82 -16.41 -8.26
C LEU A 68 33.46 -14.97 -7.90
N ALA A 69 34.43 -14.04 -7.99
CA ALA A 69 34.19 -12.62 -7.79
C ALA A 69 33.19 -12.07 -8.82
N PHE A 70 33.33 -12.47 -10.09
CA PHE A 70 32.38 -12.10 -11.14
C PHE A 70 30.96 -12.63 -10.87
N ILE A 71 30.81 -13.88 -10.44
CA ILE A 71 29.52 -14.44 -10.00
C ILE A 71 28.95 -13.63 -8.83
N GLY A 72 29.78 -13.29 -7.85
CA GLY A 72 29.40 -12.45 -6.71
C GLY A 72 28.82 -11.11 -7.16
N VAL A 73 29.49 -10.43 -8.10
CA VAL A 73 29.00 -9.17 -8.68
C VAL A 73 27.66 -9.37 -9.38
N ILE A 74 27.50 -10.41 -10.20
CA ILE A 74 26.21 -10.70 -10.86
C ILE A 74 25.10 -10.91 -9.82
N TYR A 75 25.37 -11.69 -8.78
CA TYR A 75 24.41 -11.95 -7.71
C TYR A 75 24.01 -10.65 -7.01
N THR A 76 24.97 -9.78 -6.67
CA THR A 76 24.71 -8.46 -6.10
C THR A 76 23.84 -7.61 -7.03
N VAL A 77 24.12 -7.57 -8.34
CA VAL A 77 23.32 -6.80 -9.30
C VAL A 77 21.88 -7.34 -9.40
N LEU A 78 21.69 -8.66 -9.36
CA LEU A 78 20.36 -9.26 -9.37
C LEU A 78 19.57 -8.92 -8.09
N LEU A 79 20.24 -8.94 -6.93
CA LEU A 79 19.63 -8.56 -5.65
C LEU A 79 19.25 -7.07 -5.64
N GLN A 80 20.15 -6.20 -6.12
CA GLN A 80 19.89 -4.77 -6.25
C GLN A 80 18.70 -4.49 -7.17
N LYS A 81 18.60 -5.18 -8.32
CA LYS A 81 17.44 -5.05 -9.22
C LYS A 81 16.12 -5.41 -8.52
N ARG A 82 16.12 -6.48 -7.72
CA ARG A 82 14.93 -6.87 -6.95
C ARG A 82 14.55 -5.81 -5.91
N GLN A 83 15.53 -5.33 -5.14
CA GLN A 83 15.33 -4.27 -4.15
C GLN A 83 14.76 -3.01 -4.79
N LEU A 84 15.26 -2.60 -5.96
CA LEU A 84 14.74 -1.44 -6.68
C LEU A 84 13.27 -1.61 -7.12
N THR A 85 12.87 -2.81 -7.53
CA THR A 85 11.47 -3.10 -7.88
C THR A 85 10.58 -3.03 -6.64
N ASP A 86 11.00 -3.65 -5.53
CA ASP A 86 10.25 -3.63 -4.27
C ASP A 86 10.09 -2.19 -3.75
N MET A 87 11.17 -1.40 -3.79
CA MET A 87 11.16 0.02 -3.42
C MET A 87 10.20 0.85 -4.30
N LYS A 88 10.19 0.63 -5.61
CA LYS A 88 9.26 1.34 -6.53
C LYS A 88 7.80 1.01 -6.22
N THR A 89 7.49 -0.25 -5.89
CA THR A 89 6.14 -0.64 -5.49
C THR A 89 5.75 0.02 -4.17
N GLN A 90 6.65 0.03 -3.17
CA GLN A 90 6.41 0.70 -1.89
C GLN A 90 6.19 2.20 -2.07
N GLN A 91 7.05 2.88 -2.84
CA GLN A 91 6.90 4.31 -3.13
C GLN A 91 5.54 4.61 -3.78
N LYS A 92 5.11 3.80 -4.75
CA LYS A 92 3.79 3.97 -5.39
C LYS A 92 2.64 3.82 -4.40
N LEU A 93 2.75 2.89 -3.45
CA LEU A 93 1.74 2.71 -2.39
C LEU A 93 1.71 3.92 -1.45
N GLU A 94 2.87 4.47 -1.09
CA GLU A 94 2.97 5.68 -0.28
C GLU A 94 2.37 6.91 -0.99
N GLU A 95 2.66 7.09 -2.29
CA GLU A 95 2.05 8.15 -3.10
C GLU A 95 0.52 8.04 -3.13
N LEU A 96 -0.02 6.83 -3.33
CA LEU A 96 -1.46 6.59 -3.28
C LEU A 96 -2.04 6.86 -1.89
N GLN A 97 -1.35 6.49 -0.81
CA GLN A 97 -1.79 6.79 0.55
C GLN A 97 -1.84 8.30 0.83
N GLN A 98 -0.85 9.06 0.33
CA GLN A 98 -0.85 10.52 0.46
C GLN A 98 -2.02 11.15 -0.32
N LEU A 99 -2.31 10.66 -1.52
CA LEU A 99 -3.49 11.10 -2.29
C LEU A 99 -4.79 10.78 -1.56
N ILE A 100 -4.93 9.55 -1.04
CA ILE A 100 -6.10 9.13 -0.23
C ILE A 100 -6.27 10.06 0.97
N PHE A 101 -5.20 10.36 1.71
CA PHE A 101 -5.24 11.24 2.86
C PHE A 101 -5.63 12.67 2.46
N GLY A 102 -5.02 13.23 1.42
CA GLY A 102 -5.31 14.59 0.95
C GLY A 102 -6.74 14.76 0.43
N ILE A 103 -7.27 13.76 -0.28
CA ILE A 103 -8.67 13.76 -0.73
C ILE A 103 -9.61 13.67 0.47
N ALA A 104 -9.32 12.78 1.42
CA ALA A 104 -10.12 12.64 2.63
C ALA A 104 -10.14 13.93 3.48
N GLU A 105 -8.98 14.58 3.63
CA GLU A 105 -8.88 15.88 4.32
C GLU A 105 -9.70 16.96 3.60
N THR A 106 -9.66 16.98 2.27
CA THR A 106 -10.43 17.92 1.46
C THR A 106 -11.94 17.70 1.63
N ILE A 107 -12.40 16.45 1.62
CA ILE A 107 -13.80 16.10 1.89
C ILE A 107 -14.19 16.55 3.31
N ASP A 108 -13.36 16.25 4.31
CA ASP A 108 -13.64 16.61 5.71
C ASP A 108 -13.71 18.14 5.89
N LYS A 109 -12.82 18.90 5.25
CA LYS A 109 -12.84 20.38 5.26
C LYS A 109 -14.14 20.93 4.71
N VAL A 110 -14.58 20.46 3.54
CA VAL A 110 -15.83 20.92 2.92
C VAL A 110 -17.04 20.55 3.79
N LEU A 111 -17.06 19.34 4.35
CA LEU A 111 -18.19 18.89 5.16
C LEU A 111 -18.28 19.62 6.50
N PHE A 112 -17.16 19.76 7.22
CA PHE A 112 -17.17 20.13 8.64
C PHE A 112 -16.70 21.56 8.91
N GLU A 113 -15.82 22.10 8.06
CA GLU A 113 -15.21 23.42 8.27
C GLU A 113 -15.85 24.51 7.38
N GLN A 114 -16.26 24.17 6.16
CA GLN A 114 -16.91 25.13 5.27
C GLN A 114 -18.27 25.53 5.82
N LYS A 115 -18.45 26.84 6.02
CA LYS A 115 -19.64 27.42 6.63
C LYS A 115 -20.47 28.17 5.61
N HIS A 116 -21.77 28.00 5.70
CA HIS A 116 -22.78 28.77 5.01
C HIS A 116 -23.69 29.49 5.98
N LYS A 117 -24.08 30.70 5.61
CA LYS A 117 -25.08 31.47 6.36
C LYS A 117 -26.47 31.07 5.89
N TYR A 118 -27.25 30.55 6.83
CA TYR A 118 -28.67 30.37 6.63
C TYR A 118 -29.41 31.19 7.70
N LYS A 119 -30.19 32.17 7.27
CA LYS A 119 -30.73 33.23 8.14
C LYS A 119 -29.59 33.97 8.87
N SER A 120 -29.58 33.97 10.20
CA SER A 120 -28.57 34.66 11.02
C SER A 120 -27.51 33.73 11.63
N ASN A 121 -27.56 32.44 11.31
CA ASN A 121 -26.70 31.43 11.90
C ASN A 121 -25.76 30.83 10.84
N ASP A 122 -24.54 30.52 11.28
CA ASP A 122 -23.57 29.77 10.47
C ASP A 122 -23.80 28.27 10.68
N PHE A 123 -23.87 27.53 9.57
CA PHE A 123 -23.94 26.07 9.59
C PHE A 123 -22.86 25.50 8.67
N ASN A 124 -22.28 24.36 9.03
CA ASN A 124 -21.44 23.62 8.09
C ASN A 124 -22.28 22.76 7.14
N VAL A 125 -21.67 22.38 6.01
CA VAL A 125 -22.32 21.58 4.97
C VAL A 125 -22.88 20.27 5.56
N PHE A 126 -22.13 19.61 6.43
CA PHE A 126 -22.57 18.36 7.08
C PHE A 126 -23.86 18.55 7.90
N THR A 127 -23.97 19.62 8.67
CA THR A 127 -25.14 19.88 9.51
C THR A 127 -26.38 20.16 8.66
N LEU A 128 -26.22 20.93 7.59
CA LEU A 128 -27.28 21.21 6.63
C LEU A 128 -27.70 19.94 5.88
N LEU A 129 -26.73 19.17 5.37
CA LEU A 129 -26.96 17.89 4.71
C LEU A 129 -27.70 16.91 5.62
N ARG A 130 -27.28 16.81 6.89
CA ARG A 130 -27.94 15.96 7.88
C ARG A 130 -29.40 16.38 8.10
N SER A 131 -29.68 17.67 8.26
CA SER A 131 -31.06 18.15 8.41
C SER A 131 -31.94 17.80 7.21
N ILE A 132 -31.42 17.98 5.98
CA ILE A 132 -32.14 17.61 4.75
C ILE A 132 -32.40 16.11 4.72
N SER A 133 -31.41 15.28 5.07
CA SER A 133 -31.56 13.83 5.08
C SER A 133 -32.57 13.36 6.11
N ASP A 134 -32.51 13.87 7.34
CA ASP A 134 -33.45 13.50 8.42
C ASP A 134 -34.89 13.86 8.03
N ASP A 135 -35.10 15.03 7.42
CA ASP A 135 -36.42 15.45 6.92
C ASP A 135 -36.89 14.57 5.75
N SER A 136 -36.00 14.22 4.82
CA SER A 136 -36.31 13.35 3.67
C SER A 136 -36.82 11.98 4.11
N ILE A 137 -36.18 11.38 5.12
CA ILE A 137 -36.57 10.08 5.68
C ILE A 137 -37.93 10.18 6.38
N ARG A 138 -38.19 11.27 7.11
CA ARG A 138 -39.48 11.49 7.79
C ARG A 138 -40.64 11.61 6.80
N ILE A 139 -40.42 12.32 5.68
CA ILE A 139 -41.40 12.43 4.59
C ILE A 139 -41.66 11.06 3.94
N GLU A 140 -40.60 10.27 3.68
CA GLU A 140 -40.74 8.90 3.15
C GLU A 140 -41.59 8.01 4.08
N LEU A 141 -41.47 8.19 5.40
CA LEU A 141 -42.23 7.42 6.39
C LEU A 141 -43.66 7.94 6.66
N ASN A 142 -43.97 9.21 6.38
CA ASN A 142 -45.32 9.79 6.53
C ASN A 142 -45.61 10.87 5.47
N PRO A 143 -46.03 10.47 4.25
CA PRO A 143 -46.24 11.40 3.14
C PRO A 143 -47.35 12.43 3.35
N SER A 144 -48.32 12.15 4.24
CA SER A 144 -49.50 12.99 4.49
C SER A 144 -49.27 14.06 5.57
N HIS A 145 -48.03 14.31 5.98
CA HIS A 145 -47.73 15.27 7.03
C HIS A 145 -48.04 16.71 6.55
N PRO A 146 -48.88 17.50 7.24
CA PRO A 146 -49.42 18.79 6.76
C PRO A 146 -48.40 19.92 6.57
N ILE A 147 -47.12 19.69 6.86
CA ILE A 147 -46.04 20.68 6.72
C ILE A 147 -45.16 20.37 5.49
N SER A 148 -45.47 19.35 4.69
CA SER A 148 -44.64 18.91 3.55
C SER A 148 -44.33 20.05 2.56
N CYS A 149 -45.29 20.90 2.21
CA CYS A 149 -45.09 21.99 1.25
C CYS A 149 -44.23 23.16 1.78
N ILE A 150 -44.38 23.55 3.06
CA ILE A 150 -43.54 24.60 3.68
C ILE A 150 -42.12 24.07 3.88
N TYR A 151 -41.98 22.79 4.20
CA TYR A 151 -40.69 22.12 4.25
C TYR A 151 -40.03 22.02 2.87
N ASP A 152 -40.80 21.82 1.79
CA ASP A 152 -40.25 21.73 0.44
C ASP A 152 -39.59 23.04 -0.03
N ASP A 153 -40.19 24.20 0.24
CA ASP A 153 -39.58 25.50 -0.10
C ASP A 153 -38.27 25.75 0.69
N ILE A 154 -38.31 25.53 2.01
CA ILE A 154 -37.13 25.68 2.89
C ILE A 154 -36.02 24.69 2.48
N ARG A 155 -36.39 23.44 2.24
CA ARG A 155 -35.48 22.38 1.81
C ARG A 155 -34.83 22.72 0.48
N THR A 156 -35.58 23.26 -0.48
CA THR A 156 -35.06 23.68 -1.77
C THR A 156 -34.00 24.77 -1.60
N SER A 157 -34.28 25.80 -0.78
CA SER A 157 -33.29 26.86 -0.51
C SER A 157 -32.01 26.33 0.17
N VAL A 158 -32.12 25.37 1.11
CA VAL A 158 -30.94 24.78 1.76
C VAL A 158 -30.17 23.88 0.81
N ILE A 159 -30.86 23.12 -0.05
CA ILE A 159 -30.22 22.28 -1.08
C ILE A 159 -29.45 23.17 -2.07
N GLU A 160 -30.04 24.25 -2.55
CA GLU A 160 -29.36 25.20 -3.45
C GLU A 160 -28.09 25.76 -2.82
N LEU A 161 -28.14 26.12 -1.53
CA LEU A 161 -27.03 26.69 -0.78
C LEU A 161 -25.80 25.76 -0.71
N ILE A 162 -26.01 24.44 -0.58
CA ILE A 162 -24.92 23.45 -0.46
C ILE A 162 -24.70 22.62 -1.74
N SER A 163 -25.47 22.86 -2.80
CA SER A 163 -25.47 22.03 -4.02
C SER A 163 -24.09 21.94 -4.68
N PHE A 164 -23.37 23.07 -4.74
CA PHE A 164 -22.01 23.13 -5.27
C PHE A 164 -21.05 22.30 -4.42
N ASP A 165 -21.13 22.41 -3.09
CA ASP A 165 -20.26 21.65 -2.19
C ASP A 165 -20.52 20.16 -2.27
N LEU A 166 -21.79 19.75 -2.34
CA LEU A 166 -22.14 18.33 -2.49
C LEU A 166 -21.68 17.78 -3.84
N THR A 167 -21.75 18.58 -4.90
CA THR A 167 -21.22 18.18 -6.22
C THR A 167 -19.70 18.01 -6.16
N TYR A 168 -19.01 18.95 -5.52
CA TYR A 168 -17.56 18.87 -5.32
C TYR A 168 -17.17 17.66 -4.46
N VAL A 169 -17.88 17.42 -3.34
CA VAL A 169 -17.66 16.25 -2.49
C VAL A 169 -17.92 14.95 -3.25
N SER A 170 -18.95 14.90 -4.10
CA SER A 170 -19.21 13.76 -4.97
C SER A 170 -18.04 13.46 -5.89
N GLU A 171 -17.47 14.50 -6.52
CA GLU A 171 -16.29 14.35 -7.39
C GLU A 171 -15.06 13.86 -6.59
N GLN A 172 -14.82 14.42 -5.40
CA GLN A 172 -13.74 13.97 -4.53
C GLN A 172 -13.92 12.51 -4.07
N LEU A 173 -15.16 12.07 -3.80
CA LEU A 173 -15.46 10.67 -3.49
C LEU A 173 -15.15 9.75 -4.68
N SER A 174 -15.44 10.17 -5.92
CA SER A 174 -15.05 9.41 -7.11
C SER A 174 -13.52 9.29 -7.25
N HIS A 175 -12.78 10.37 -6.99
CA HIS A 175 -11.31 10.31 -6.94
C HIS A 175 -10.80 9.40 -5.83
N LEU A 176 -11.45 9.41 -4.65
CA LEU A 176 -11.12 8.53 -3.54
C LEU A 176 -11.35 7.06 -3.91
N ILE A 177 -12.49 6.73 -4.55
CA ILE A 177 -12.79 5.39 -5.04
C ILE A 177 -11.67 4.91 -5.96
N TRP A 178 -11.32 5.72 -6.96
CA TRP A 178 -10.24 5.40 -7.89
C TRP A 178 -8.91 5.15 -7.17
N CYS A 179 -8.55 5.99 -6.19
CA CYS A 179 -7.32 5.82 -5.42
C CYS A 179 -7.33 4.53 -4.59
N LEU A 180 -8.45 4.22 -3.92
CA LEU A 180 -8.60 3.02 -3.10
C LEU A 180 -8.54 1.74 -3.93
N GLU A 181 -9.16 1.72 -5.11
CA GLU A 181 -9.07 0.58 -6.02
C GLU A 181 -7.66 0.37 -6.56
N ASN A 182 -6.98 1.45 -6.94
CA ASN A 182 -5.59 1.37 -7.39
C ASN A 182 -4.66 0.96 -6.25
N TYR A 183 -4.92 1.42 -5.03
CA TYR A 183 -4.17 1.02 -3.85
C TYR A 183 -4.26 -0.50 -3.62
N GLU A 184 -5.47 -1.07 -3.60
CA GLU A 184 -5.68 -2.51 -3.47
C GLU A 184 -5.05 -3.30 -4.64
N LYS A 185 -5.21 -2.82 -5.89
CA LYS A 185 -4.59 -3.44 -7.08
C LYS A 185 -3.07 -3.52 -7.00
N ASN A 186 -2.41 -2.59 -6.30
CA ASN A 186 -0.95 -2.58 -6.11
C ASN A 186 -0.52 -3.28 -4.80
N GLN A 187 -1.33 -4.21 -4.28
CA GLN A 187 -1.08 -4.96 -3.03
C GLN A 187 -1.19 -4.12 -1.76
N GLY A 188 -1.90 -2.99 -1.82
CA GLY A 188 -2.27 -2.21 -0.65
C GLY A 188 -3.21 -2.98 0.28
N SER A 189 -3.16 -2.64 1.57
CA SER A 189 -4.01 -3.24 2.60
C SER A 189 -5.50 -3.00 2.33
N LYS A 190 -6.30 -4.07 2.39
CA LYS A 190 -7.76 -3.99 2.23
C LYS A 190 -8.43 -3.29 3.41
N GLU A 191 -7.81 -3.35 4.59
CA GLU A 191 -8.27 -2.70 5.81
C GLU A 191 -8.37 -1.17 5.63
N ILE A 192 -7.46 -0.55 4.86
CA ILE A 192 -7.52 0.89 4.55
C ILE A 192 -8.76 1.20 3.70
N LYS A 193 -9.04 0.38 2.69
CA LYS A 193 -10.23 0.53 1.85
C LYS A 193 -11.51 0.39 2.66
N ASP A 194 -11.60 -0.65 3.49
CA ASP A 194 -12.76 -0.90 4.33
C ASP A 194 -12.98 0.24 5.36
N PHE A 195 -11.91 0.81 5.90
CA PHE A 195 -11.98 1.99 6.78
C PHE A 195 -12.62 3.19 6.07
N TYR A 196 -12.16 3.56 4.88
CA TYR A 196 -12.70 4.71 4.15
C TYR A 196 -14.12 4.47 3.65
N ILE A 197 -14.46 3.24 3.25
CA ILE A 197 -15.84 2.85 2.97
C ILE A 197 -16.71 3.12 4.21
N GLY A 198 -16.30 2.64 5.39
CA GLY A 198 -17.04 2.87 6.63
C GLY A 198 -17.17 4.34 7.00
N LYS A 199 -16.09 5.12 6.84
CA LYS A 199 -16.03 6.55 7.18
C LYS A 199 -17.06 7.39 6.41
N TYR A 200 -17.13 7.22 5.09
CA TYR A 200 -17.96 8.07 4.23
C TYR A 200 -19.33 7.48 3.88
N ARG A 201 -19.59 6.21 4.17
CA ARG A 201 -20.89 5.54 3.87
C ARG A 201 -22.11 6.36 4.30
N ASN A 202 -22.10 6.89 5.53
CA ASN A 202 -23.23 7.67 6.03
C ASN A 202 -23.39 9.02 5.30
N VAL A 203 -22.27 9.63 4.89
CA VAL A 203 -22.30 10.87 4.12
C VAL A 203 -22.93 10.61 2.75
N VAL A 204 -22.49 9.56 2.05
CA VAL A 204 -23.05 9.16 0.75
C VAL A 204 -24.55 8.83 0.89
N PHE A 205 -24.95 8.14 1.95
CA PHE A 205 -26.36 7.87 2.24
C PHE A 205 -27.18 9.16 2.38
N MET A 206 -26.67 10.18 3.08
CA MET A 206 -27.35 11.47 3.21
C MET A 206 -27.39 12.23 1.88
N MET A 207 -26.32 12.18 1.09
CA MET A 207 -26.23 12.81 -0.23
C MET A 207 -27.26 12.21 -1.20
N LYS A 208 -27.50 10.89 -1.16
CA LYS A 208 -28.53 10.21 -1.95
C LYS A 208 -29.95 10.75 -1.70
N GLN A 209 -30.22 11.26 -0.49
CA GLN A 209 -31.53 11.86 -0.19
C GLN A 209 -31.74 13.21 -0.89
N VAL A 210 -30.67 13.81 -1.43
CA VAL A 210 -30.71 15.00 -2.26
C VAL A 210 -30.92 14.57 -3.71
N ARG A 211 -32.18 14.62 -4.18
CA ARG A 211 -32.65 14.08 -5.47
C ARG A 211 -31.89 14.51 -6.74
N HIS A 212 -31.05 15.54 -6.67
CA HIS A 212 -30.35 16.12 -7.83
C HIS A 212 -28.88 15.70 -7.97
N LEU A 213 -28.37 14.80 -7.11
CA LEU A 213 -27.01 14.26 -7.24
C LEU A 213 -26.99 12.91 -7.97
N HIS A 214 -26.21 12.82 -9.05
CA HIS A 214 -25.92 11.55 -9.72
C HIS A 214 -24.78 10.81 -9.00
N LEU A 215 -25.12 9.75 -8.25
CA LEU A 215 -24.19 9.06 -7.35
C LEU A 215 -24.08 7.53 -7.60
N GLU A 216 -24.57 6.99 -8.72
CA GLU A 216 -24.74 5.54 -8.90
C GLU A 216 -23.48 4.72 -8.59
N GLU A 217 -22.31 5.08 -9.14
CA GLU A 217 -21.06 4.37 -8.88
C GLU A 217 -20.59 4.53 -7.43
N VAL A 218 -20.79 5.71 -6.85
CA VAL A 218 -20.40 6.04 -5.47
C VAL A 218 -21.26 5.24 -4.48
N GLU A 219 -22.57 5.16 -4.70
CA GLU A 219 -23.51 4.45 -3.84
C GLU A 219 -23.18 2.96 -3.74
N VAL A 220 -22.88 2.33 -4.87
CA VAL A 220 -22.54 0.91 -4.95
C VAL A 220 -21.23 0.63 -4.22
N PHE A 221 -20.20 1.45 -4.45
CA PHE A 221 -18.90 1.27 -3.80
C PHE A 221 -18.99 1.39 -2.28
N PHE A 222 -19.76 2.37 -1.78
CA PHE A 222 -19.88 2.65 -0.36
C PHE A 222 -20.92 1.76 0.36
N LYS A 223 -21.63 0.87 -0.34
CA LYS A 223 -22.63 -0.07 0.22
C LYS A 223 -23.76 0.63 0.97
N VAL A 224 -24.29 1.68 0.35
CA VAL A 224 -25.29 2.57 0.97
C VAL A 224 -26.59 1.84 1.37
N ASP A 225 -26.96 0.79 0.64
CA ASP A 225 -28.20 0.03 0.90
C ASP A 225 -28.21 -0.69 2.27
N GLU A 226 -27.04 -1.02 2.82
CA GLU A 226 -26.90 -1.61 4.17
C GLU A 226 -27.36 -0.62 5.27
N VAL A 227 -27.16 0.69 5.06
CA VAL A 227 -27.53 1.74 6.02
C VAL A 227 -29.03 1.99 6.02
N LYS A 228 -29.65 2.04 4.84
CA LYS A 228 -31.08 2.35 4.70
C LYS A 228 -31.93 1.42 5.57
N LYS A 229 -31.63 0.11 5.53
CA LYS A 229 -32.33 -0.91 6.32
C LYS A 229 -32.20 -0.63 7.82
N THR A 230 -30.97 -0.43 8.29
CA THR A 230 -30.66 -0.19 9.70
C THR A 230 -31.34 1.06 10.26
N VAL A 231 -31.34 2.17 9.49
CA VAL A 231 -31.95 3.44 9.91
C VAL A 231 -33.47 3.32 9.97
N ILE A 232 -34.12 2.69 8.98
CA ILE A 232 -35.57 2.49 8.96
C ILE A 232 -36.01 1.61 10.13
N ASP A 233 -35.30 0.53 10.40
CA ASP A 233 -35.61 -0.38 11.51
C ASP A 233 -35.50 0.33 12.88
N ALA A 234 -34.46 1.15 13.07
CA ALA A 234 -34.29 1.95 14.28
C ALA A 234 -35.42 2.99 14.48
N ILE A 235 -35.87 3.65 13.40
CA ILE A 235 -36.96 4.63 13.48
C ILE A 235 -38.30 3.92 13.77
N LYS A 236 -38.54 2.75 13.18
CA LYS A 236 -39.74 1.95 13.48
C LYS A 236 -39.78 1.45 14.93
N ALA A 237 -38.63 1.06 15.49
CA ALA A 237 -38.53 0.58 16.87
C ALA A 237 -38.70 1.68 17.94
N SER A 238 -38.61 2.95 17.56
CA SER A 238 -38.77 4.11 18.47
C SER A 238 -40.17 4.74 18.43
N ARG A 239 -41.08 4.20 17.63
CA ARG A 239 -42.52 4.51 17.63
C ARG A 239 -43.30 3.44 18.38
#